data_AF-A0A200HAF9-F1
#
_entry.id   AF-A0A200HAF9-F1
#
_cell.length_a   1.000
_cell.length_b   1.000
_cell.length_c   1.000
_cell.angle_alpha   90.00
_cell.angle_beta   90.00
_cell.angle_gamma   90.00
#
_symmetry.space_group_name_H-M   'P 1'
#
loop_
_entity.id
_entity.type
_entity.pdbx_description
1 polymer ?
#
loop_
_entity_poly.entity_id
_entity_poly.type
_entity_poly.pdbx_seq_one_letter_code
_entity_poly.pdbx_strand_id
1 'polypeptide(L)'
;MTHEQEIGDLTLESGELLPEVRLAYATWGEYDGSNAVLVLHALTGDHIVTGEGGWWGEVVGPGRGIDTDRFFIVAANILGGCRGSTGPLSLDPGGQPYGSRFPAVTVRDQVAAEVALADALGIDTWHSVIGGSAGGMRALEWAIEHPARVERLFLLATSAAASADQIGLATTQNDIIRAAGPETGLDLARRVAHLSYRSEFELSERFGRMVQADGRWAVESYLQHHGAKLVKRFDANSYIVLNEAMNSHDIGRGRGGIAAALGRITARTLVAGIDSDRLYPLHQQRELAEGIAGCGELDVVSSPYGHDGFLVESEAVGALARALLTA
;
A
#
# COMPACT_ATOMS: atom_id res chain seq x y z
N MET A 1 7.93 -15.58 -9.50
CA MET A 1 9.33 -15.67 -9.03
C MET A 1 9.74 -14.29 -8.53
N THR A 2 10.58 -14.18 -7.49
CA THR A 2 11.12 -12.87 -7.08
C THR A 2 12.28 -12.50 -7.99
N HIS A 3 12.24 -11.29 -8.51
CA HIS A 3 13.27 -10.66 -9.32
C HIS A 3 13.81 -9.44 -8.57
N GLU A 4 15.01 -9.01 -8.95
CA GLU A 4 15.64 -7.80 -8.46
C GLU A 4 16.10 -6.97 -9.65
N GLN A 5 15.82 -5.66 -9.61
CA GLN A 5 16.24 -4.71 -10.63
C GLN A 5 16.96 -3.54 -9.99
N GLU A 6 18.21 -3.31 -10.38
CA GLU A 6 18.94 -2.09 -10.06
C GLU A 6 18.38 -0.94 -10.91
N ILE A 7 18.02 0.15 -10.26
CA ILE A 7 17.46 1.35 -10.91
C ILE A 7 18.43 2.54 -10.86
N GLY A 8 19.64 2.32 -10.34
CA GLY A 8 20.68 3.35 -10.20
C GLY A 8 20.43 4.29 -9.03
N ASP A 9 21.02 5.49 -9.10
CA ASP A 9 20.89 6.50 -8.04
C ASP A 9 19.54 7.22 -8.14
N LEU A 10 18.92 7.48 -6.99
CA LEU A 10 17.64 8.17 -6.89
C LEU A 10 17.79 9.46 -6.08
N THR A 11 17.48 10.60 -6.70
CA THR A 11 17.35 11.88 -5.98
C THR A 11 15.97 11.96 -5.35
N LEU A 12 15.91 12.04 -4.03
CA LEU A 12 14.68 12.10 -3.24
C LEU A 12 14.04 13.50 -3.29
N GLU A 13 12.76 13.62 -2.90
CA GLU A 13 12.03 14.89 -2.80
C GLU A 13 12.72 15.84 -1.80
N SER A 14 13.47 15.31 -0.84
CA SER A 14 14.31 16.09 0.09
C SER A 14 15.54 16.74 -0.57
N GLY A 15 15.91 16.30 -1.78
CA GLY A 15 17.15 16.65 -2.47
C GLY A 15 18.35 15.76 -2.10
N GLU A 16 18.19 14.81 -1.18
CA GLU A 16 19.22 13.82 -0.85
C GLU A 16 19.35 12.78 -1.97
N LEU A 17 20.58 12.32 -2.23
CA LEU A 17 20.86 11.25 -3.18
C LEU A 17 20.89 9.91 -2.44
N LEU A 18 20.01 8.99 -2.81
CA LEU A 18 20.06 7.59 -2.40
C LEU A 18 20.76 6.77 -3.50
N PRO A 19 22.01 6.32 -3.30
CA PRO A 19 22.77 5.63 -4.33
C PRO A 19 22.35 4.16 -4.49
N GLU A 20 22.64 3.59 -5.66
CA GLU A 20 22.56 2.14 -5.92
C GLU A 20 21.22 1.50 -5.51
N VAL A 21 20.11 2.16 -5.86
CA VAL A 21 18.77 1.71 -5.50
C VAL A 21 18.40 0.47 -6.30
N ARG A 22 17.77 -0.49 -5.62
CA ARG A 22 17.26 -1.73 -6.19
C ARG A 22 15.83 -1.96 -5.74
N LEU A 23 14.97 -2.42 -6.64
CA LEU A 23 13.63 -2.89 -6.32
C LEU A 23 13.53 -4.40 -6.49
N ALA A 24 13.01 -5.08 -5.48
CA ALA A 24 12.53 -6.44 -5.61
C ALA A 24 11.10 -6.42 -6.15
N TYR A 25 10.81 -7.30 -7.10
CA TYR A 25 9.49 -7.37 -7.73
C TYR A 25 9.14 -8.81 -8.11
N ALA A 26 7.86 -9.06 -8.38
CA ALA A 26 7.38 -10.31 -8.95
C ALA A 26 6.40 -10.03 -10.07
N THR A 27 6.30 -10.99 -10.99
CA THR A 27 5.42 -10.91 -12.14
C THR A 27 4.60 -12.19 -12.32
N TRP A 28 3.42 -12.04 -12.94
CA TRP A 28 2.52 -13.12 -13.30
C TRP A 28 1.85 -12.84 -14.66
N GLY A 29 1.61 -13.88 -15.45
CA GLY A 29 1.09 -13.73 -16.82
C GLY A 29 2.19 -13.46 -17.85
N GLU A 30 1.79 -13.21 -19.09
CA GLU A 30 2.68 -12.91 -20.22
C GLU A 30 2.44 -11.48 -20.74
N TYR A 31 3.52 -10.71 -20.90
CA TYR A 31 3.46 -9.33 -21.39
C TYR A 31 3.35 -9.30 -22.91
N ASP A 32 2.34 -8.59 -23.43
CA ASP A 32 2.10 -8.43 -24.87
C ASP A 32 2.42 -7.03 -25.42
N GLY A 33 2.97 -6.15 -24.58
CA GLY A 33 3.25 -4.76 -24.91
C GLY A 33 2.16 -3.76 -24.48
N SER A 34 0.97 -4.25 -24.06
CA SER A 34 -0.17 -3.39 -23.73
C SER A 34 -0.95 -3.82 -22.48
N ASN A 35 -0.81 -5.06 -22.02
CA ASN A 35 -1.62 -5.66 -20.95
C ASN A 35 -1.00 -5.57 -19.54
N ALA A 36 -0.03 -4.67 -19.31
CA ALA A 36 0.67 -4.57 -18.03
C ALA A 36 -0.17 -3.91 -16.93
N VAL A 37 -0.31 -4.57 -15.78
CA VAL A 37 -1.05 -4.08 -14.61
C VAL A 37 -0.13 -3.99 -13.40
N LEU A 38 0.02 -2.78 -12.85
CA LEU A 38 0.80 -2.53 -11.64
C LEU A 38 -0.09 -2.69 -10.40
N VAL A 39 0.28 -3.61 -9.50
CA VAL A 39 -0.41 -3.84 -8.23
C VAL A 39 0.47 -3.36 -7.07
N LEU A 40 -0.02 -2.37 -6.35
CA LEU A 40 0.69 -1.66 -5.29
C LEU A 40 0.19 -2.13 -3.92
N HIS A 41 1.08 -2.79 -3.15
CA HIS A 41 0.78 -3.33 -1.82
C HIS A 41 0.55 -2.24 -0.74
N ALA A 42 -0.08 -2.61 0.37
CA ALA A 42 -0.25 -1.71 1.52
C ALA A 42 0.99 -1.69 2.45
N LEU A 43 0.96 -0.95 3.56
CA LEU A 43 2.09 -0.71 4.49
C LEU A 43 2.94 -1.95 4.82
N THR A 44 2.29 -3.08 5.13
CA THR A 44 2.97 -4.33 5.55
C THR A 44 2.83 -5.49 4.56
N GLY A 45 2.41 -5.18 3.33
CA GLY A 45 2.46 -6.09 2.19
C GLY A 45 3.86 -6.13 1.57
N ASP A 46 3.99 -6.89 0.48
CA ASP A 46 5.22 -7.00 -0.30
C ASP A 46 4.91 -7.30 -1.77
N HIS A 47 5.95 -7.56 -2.57
CA HIS A 47 5.79 -7.87 -3.99
C HIS A 47 5.09 -9.20 -4.26
N ILE A 48 4.83 -10.07 -3.27
CA ILE A 48 4.18 -11.36 -3.49
C ILE A 48 2.65 -11.21 -3.37
N VAL A 49 1.98 -10.99 -4.51
CA VAL A 49 0.53 -10.74 -4.57
C VAL A 49 -0.29 -12.02 -4.56
N THR A 50 0.09 -13.03 -5.34
CA THR A 50 -0.63 -14.32 -5.45
C THR A 50 0.31 -15.53 -5.44
N GLY A 51 -0.25 -16.73 -5.35
CA GLY A 51 0.49 -17.97 -5.13
C GLY A 51 0.80 -18.22 -3.65
N GLU A 52 1.83 -19.02 -3.38
CA GLU A 52 2.23 -19.33 -2.01
C GLU A 52 2.65 -18.06 -1.25
N GLY A 53 1.94 -17.74 -0.17
CA GLY A 53 2.21 -16.55 0.64
C GLY A 53 1.66 -15.23 0.07
N GLY A 54 0.91 -15.27 -1.03
CA GLY A 54 0.31 -14.10 -1.65
C GLY A 54 -0.71 -13.38 -0.78
N TRP A 55 -0.61 -12.05 -0.67
CA TRP A 55 -1.52 -11.26 0.16
C TRP A 55 -2.88 -10.96 -0.50
N TRP A 56 -3.05 -11.21 -1.81
CA TRP A 56 -4.26 -10.93 -2.58
C TRP A 56 -4.66 -12.04 -3.56
N GLY A 57 -4.29 -13.29 -3.27
CA GLY A 57 -4.45 -14.42 -4.19
C GLY A 57 -5.90 -14.78 -4.57
N GLU A 58 -6.89 -14.35 -3.79
CA GLU A 58 -8.31 -14.54 -4.15
C GLU A 58 -8.82 -13.49 -5.14
N VAL A 59 -8.13 -12.35 -5.26
CA VAL A 59 -8.42 -11.27 -6.22
C VAL A 59 -7.56 -11.41 -7.48
N VAL A 60 -6.30 -11.85 -7.33
CA VAL A 60 -5.32 -11.95 -8.41
C VAL A 60 -4.96 -13.41 -8.71
N GLY A 61 -5.16 -13.85 -9.95
CA GLY A 61 -4.83 -15.20 -10.39
C GLY A 61 -5.63 -15.64 -11.62
N PRO A 62 -5.47 -16.89 -12.10
CA PRO A 62 -6.14 -17.39 -13.29
C PRO A 62 -7.67 -17.28 -13.17
N GLY A 63 -8.30 -16.56 -14.10
CA GLY A 63 -9.75 -16.32 -14.12
C GLY A 63 -10.31 -15.45 -12.99
N ARG A 64 -9.46 -14.86 -12.12
CA ARG A 64 -9.88 -14.03 -10.97
C ARG A 64 -10.20 -12.59 -11.41
N GLY A 65 -10.52 -11.71 -10.44
CA GLY A 65 -10.88 -10.31 -10.73
C GLY A 65 -9.78 -9.57 -11.48
N ILE A 66 -8.54 -9.81 -11.09
CA ILE A 66 -7.32 -9.43 -11.81
C ILE A 66 -6.74 -10.73 -12.40
N ASP A 67 -7.05 -10.94 -13.67
CA ASP A 67 -6.87 -12.23 -14.35
C ASP A 67 -5.46 -12.38 -14.96
N THR A 68 -4.65 -13.28 -14.41
CA THR A 68 -3.29 -13.55 -14.90
C THR A 68 -3.25 -14.31 -16.22
N ASP A 69 -4.38 -14.86 -16.69
CA ASP A 69 -4.48 -15.45 -18.04
C ASP A 69 -4.64 -14.36 -19.11
N ARG A 70 -4.84 -13.11 -18.70
CA ARG A 70 -5.13 -11.97 -19.59
C ARG A 70 -4.15 -10.81 -19.43
N PHE A 71 -3.71 -10.55 -18.21
CA PHE A 71 -2.89 -9.40 -17.86
C PHE A 71 -1.52 -9.82 -17.35
N PHE A 72 -0.52 -9.01 -17.68
CA PHE A 72 0.82 -9.13 -17.11
C PHE A 72 0.88 -8.31 -15.83
N ILE A 73 0.82 -9.00 -14.69
CA ILE A 73 0.80 -8.35 -13.38
C ILE A 73 2.23 -8.11 -12.93
N VAL A 74 2.51 -6.89 -12.48
CA VAL A 74 3.78 -6.49 -11.85
C VAL A 74 3.49 -5.98 -10.45
N ALA A 75 4.25 -6.43 -9.47
CA ALA A 75 4.22 -5.86 -8.13
C ALA A 75 5.65 -5.71 -7.61
N ALA A 76 6.00 -4.51 -7.17
CA ALA A 76 7.29 -4.22 -6.56
C ALA A 76 7.13 -4.07 -5.04
N ASN A 77 8.13 -4.53 -4.30
CA ASN A 77 8.25 -4.20 -2.90
C ASN A 77 8.69 -2.73 -2.83
N ILE A 78 7.98 -1.97 -2.02
CA ILE A 78 8.13 -0.51 -1.94
C ILE A 78 9.56 -0.10 -1.52
N LEU A 79 10.05 1.04 -2.03
CA LEU A 79 11.26 1.68 -1.52
C LEU A 79 11.10 1.98 -0.02
N GLY A 80 12.13 1.65 0.77
CA GLY A 80 12.07 1.72 2.25
C GLY A 80 11.45 0.49 2.91
N GLY A 81 10.99 -0.49 2.12
CA GLY A 81 10.48 -1.77 2.63
C GLY A 81 11.59 -2.74 3.06
N CYS A 82 11.19 -3.93 3.52
CA CYS A 82 12.08 -4.94 4.09
C CYS A 82 12.03 -6.31 3.39
N ARG A 83 11.56 -6.36 2.14
CA ARG A 83 11.34 -7.60 1.37
C ARG A 83 12.07 -7.57 0.03
N GLY A 84 13.34 -7.16 0.07
CA GLY A 84 14.29 -7.23 -1.05
C GLY A 84 14.66 -5.87 -1.65
N SER A 85 13.70 -4.95 -1.78
CA SER A 85 13.99 -3.59 -2.23
C SER A 85 14.87 -2.82 -1.24
N THR A 86 15.58 -1.81 -1.75
CA THR A 86 16.42 -0.93 -0.95
C THR A 86 15.61 -0.30 0.18
N GLY A 87 16.08 -0.50 1.40
CA GLY A 87 15.44 -0.03 2.63
C GLY A 87 16.41 -0.09 3.81
N PRO A 88 15.93 0.11 5.05
CA PRO A 88 16.79 0.12 6.24
C PRO A 88 17.62 -1.16 6.47
N LEU A 89 17.18 -2.31 5.97
CA LEU A 89 17.94 -3.57 6.04
C LEU A 89 19.05 -3.70 4.99
N SER A 90 19.05 -2.85 3.96
CA SER A 90 20.04 -2.88 2.89
C SER A 90 21.39 -2.34 3.37
N LEU A 91 22.45 -2.73 2.66
CA LEU A 91 23.78 -2.14 2.86
C LEU A 91 23.89 -0.85 2.08
N ASP A 92 24.56 0.15 2.65
CA ASP A 92 25.03 1.32 1.93
C ASP A 92 26.25 0.98 1.05
N PRO A 93 26.71 1.89 0.17
CA PRO A 93 27.89 1.65 -0.69
C PRO A 93 29.19 1.38 0.08
N GLY A 94 29.25 1.74 1.37
CA GLY A 94 30.35 1.41 2.28
C GLY A 94 30.26 0.00 2.89
N GLY A 95 29.21 -0.76 2.55
CA GLY A 95 28.94 -2.10 3.06
C GLY A 95 28.35 -2.12 4.47
N GLN A 96 27.87 -0.99 4.99
CA GLN A 96 27.23 -0.92 6.31
C GLN A 96 25.70 -0.92 6.20
N PRO A 97 24.96 -1.65 7.05
CA PRO A 97 23.50 -1.57 7.06
C PRO A 97 23.03 -0.13 7.24
N TYR A 98 22.09 0.34 6.42
CA TYR A 98 21.52 1.68 6.58
C TYR A 98 20.96 1.86 7.99
N GLY A 99 20.11 0.94 8.43
CA GLY A 99 19.42 1.01 9.72
C GLY A 99 18.70 2.36 9.87
N SER A 100 18.90 3.01 11.01
CA SER A 100 18.33 4.34 11.29
C SER A 100 18.94 5.49 10.47
N ARG A 101 19.97 5.22 9.65
CA ARG A 101 20.56 6.20 8.72
C ARG A 101 19.87 6.20 7.36
N PHE A 102 18.94 5.27 7.11
CA PHE A 102 18.15 5.31 5.89
C PHE A 102 17.41 6.65 5.81
N PRO A 103 17.47 7.36 4.67
CA PRO A 103 16.88 8.69 4.57
C PRO A 103 15.36 8.61 4.67
N ALA A 104 14.74 9.71 5.10
CA ALA A 104 13.30 9.86 4.99
C ALA A 104 12.91 9.85 3.51
N VAL A 105 11.90 9.05 3.16
CA VAL A 105 11.33 8.98 1.82
C VAL A 105 9.87 9.39 1.84
N THR A 106 9.36 9.83 0.71
CA THR A 106 7.96 10.20 0.50
C THR A 106 7.28 9.20 -0.42
N VAL A 107 5.95 9.30 -0.54
CA VAL A 107 5.19 8.51 -1.53
C VAL A 107 5.66 8.80 -2.97
N ARG A 108 6.09 10.03 -3.26
CA ARG A 108 6.62 10.43 -4.58
C ARG A 108 7.96 9.77 -4.88
N ASP A 109 8.83 9.64 -3.87
CA ASP A 109 10.10 8.92 -4.02
C ASP A 109 9.88 7.44 -4.31
N GLN A 110 8.86 6.84 -3.67
CA GLN A 110 8.47 5.45 -3.92
C GLN A 110 7.95 5.28 -5.36
N VAL A 111 7.13 6.21 -5.85
CA VAL A 111 6.66 6.22 -7.24
C VAL A 111 7.82 6.47 -8.22
N ALA A 112 8.75 7.38 -7.93
CA ALA A 112 9.91 7.62 -8.78
C ALA A 112 10.78 6.35 -8.94
N ALA A 113 10.94 5.56 -7.87
CA ALA A 113 11.61 4.27 -7.94
C ALA A 113 10.83 3.25 -8.80
N GLU A 114 9.49 3.22 -8.67
CA GLU A 114 8.62 2.37 -9.49
C GLU A 114 8.61 2.76 -10.97
N VAL A 115 8.73 4.06 -11.27
CA VAL A 115 8.86 4.59 -12.63
C VAL A 115 10.15 4.10 -13.27
N ALA A 116 11.27 4.18 -12.54
CA ALA A 116 12.55 3.67 -13.02
C ALA A 116 12.52 2.13 -13.22
N LEU A 117 11.78 1.39 -12.38
CA LEU A 117 11.52 -0.02 -12.62
C LEU A 117 10.69 -0.25 -13.88
N ALA A 118 9.60 0.51 -14.09
CA ALA A 118 8.78 0.41 -15.29
C ALA A 118 9.61 0.62 -16.56
N ASP A 119 10.50 1.61 -16.55
CA ASP A 119 11.42 1.91 -17.65
C ASP A 119 12.40 0.75 -17.90
N ALA A 120 12.97 0.19 -16.83
CA ALA A 120 13.87 -0.98 -16.93
C ALA A 120 13.17 -2.24 -17.45
N LEU A 121 11.87 -2.38 -17.19
CA LEU A 121 11.04 -3.48 -17.71
C LEU A 121 10.51 -3.24 -19.13
N GLY A 122 10.72 -2.05 -19.71
CA GLY A 122 10.18 -1.69 -21.02
C GLY A 122 8.67 -1.51 -21.04
N ILE A 123 8.08 -1.04 -19.91
CA ILE A 123 6.66 -0.78 -19.78
C ILE A 123 6.42 0.73 -19.88
N ASP A 124 6.14 1.20 -21.10
CA ASP A 124 5.90 2.62 -21.35
C ASP A 124 4.57 3.10 -20.73
N THR A 125 3.53 2.27 -20.79
CA THR A 125 2.19 2.59 -20.30
C THR A 125 1.60 1.40 -19.56
N TRP A 126 1.01 1.66 -18.39
CA TRP A 126 0.24 0.69 -17.62
C TRP A 126 -1.20 0.64 -18.13
N HIS A 127 -1.66 -0.56 -18.49
CA HIS A 127 -3.07 -0.83 -18.70
C HIS A 127 -3.89 -0.41 -17.47
N SER A 128 -3.37 -0.71 -16.27
CA SER A 128 -3.98 -0.30 -15.01
C SER A 128 -2.95 -0.16 -13.90
N VAL A 129 -3.14 0.84 -13.03
CA VAL A 129 -2.46 0.95 -11.75
C VAL A 129 -3.50 0.77 -10.64
N ILE A 130 -3.24 -0.17 -9.72
CA ILE A 130 -4.21 -0.62 -8.73
C ILE A 130 -3.56 -0.59 -7.34
N GLY A 131 -4.21 0.03 -6.36
CA GLY A 131 -3.66 0.11 -5.01
C GLY A 131 -4.71 0.34 -3.92
N GLY A 132 -4.57 -0.42 -2.84
CA GLY A 132 -5.34 -0.25 -1.61
C GLY A 132 -4.52 0.43 -0.51
N SER A 133 -5.12 1.25 0.36
CA SER A 133 -4.42 1.83 1.52
C SER A 133 -3.18 2.65 1.09
N ALA A 134 -2.01 2.37 1.65
CA ALA A 134 -0.73 2.94 1.21
C ALA A 134 -0.41 2.66 -0.29
N GLY A 135 -0.89 1.54 -0.84
CA GLY A 135 -0.81 1.27 -2.28
C GLY A 135 -1.65 2.25 -3.09
N GLY A 136 -2.80 2.67 -2.57
CA GLY A 136 -3.65 3.69 -3.19
C GLY A 136 -3.02 5.09 -3.20
N MET A 137 -2.21 5.42 -2.19
CA MET A 137 -1.43 6.66 -2.16
C MET A 137 -0.42 6.71 -3.31
N ARG A 138 0.29 5.60 -3.53
CA ARG A 138 1.21 5.45 -4.66
C ARG A 138 0.50 5.45 -6.00
N ALA A 139 -0.66 4.79 -6.10
CA ALA A 139 -1.47 4.78 -7.32
C ALA A 139 -1.93 6.19 -7.73
N LEU A 140 -2.33 7.01 -6.74
CA LEU A 140 -2.65 8.42 -6.94
C LEU A 140 -1.43 9.20 -7.48
N GLU A 141 -0.27 9.06 -6.84
CA GLU A 141 0.93 9.79 -7.26
C GLU A 141 1.38 9.37 -8.67
N TRP A 142 1.31 8.09 -9.03
CA TRP A 142 1.52 7.61 -10.40
C TRP A 142 0.64 8.34 -11.42
N ALA A 143 -0.67 8.38 -11.17
CA ALA A 143 -1.63 8.97 -12.10
C ALA A 143 -1.53 10.50 -12.20
N ILE A 144 -0.94 11.15 -11.19
CA ILE A 144 -0.76 12.61 -11.13
C ILE A 144 0.57 13.04 -11.76
N GLU A 145 1.66 12.31 -11.48
CA GLU A 145 3.00 12.64 -11.98
C GLU A 145 3.21 12.13 -13.42
N HIS A 146 2.58 11.01 -13.77
CA HIS A 146 2.72 10.37 -15.08
C HIS A 146 1.35 10.05 -15.71
N PRO A 147 0.46 11.04 -15.91
CA PRO A 147 -0.91 10.81 -16.38
C PRO A 147 -0.98 10.08 -17.74
N ALA A 148 0.00 10.33 -18.62
CA ALA A 148 0.08 9.67 -19.93
C ALA A 148 0.49 8.19 -19.86
N ARG A 149 0.99 7.71 -18.72
CA ARG A 149 1.45 6.32 -18.52
C ARG A 149 0.43 5.45 -17.79
N VAL A 150 -0.76 5.98 -17.47
CA VAL A 150 -1.78 5.27 -16.70
C VAL A 150 -3.10 5.33 -17.45
N GLU A 151 -3.54 4.22 -18.04
CA GLU A 151 -4.83 4.19 -18.75
C GLU A 151 -6.02 4.06 -17.79
N ARG A 152 -5.86 3.24 -16.75
CA ARG A 152 -6.89 2.96 -15.75
C ARG A 152 -6.31 3.03 -14.36
N LEU A 153 -7.12 3.50 -13.42
CA LEU A 153 -6.72 3.68 -12.03
C LEU A 153 -7.77 3.07 -11.10
N PHE A 154 -7.36 2.17 -10.22
CA PHE A 154 -8.22 1.65 -9.16
C PHE A 154 -7.67 2.08 -7.80
N LEU A 155 -8.42 2.96 -7.13
CA LEU A 155 -8.14 3.45 -5.79
C LEU A 155 -9.07 2.79 -4.79
N LEU A 156 -8.50 2.16 -3.76
CA LEU A 156 -9.26 1.40 -2.78
C LEU A 156 -8.87 1.81 -1.35
N ALA A 157 -9.84 2.21 -0.53
CA ALA A 157 -9.63 2.52 0.89
C ALA A 157 -8.39 3.40 1.15
N THR A 158 -8.28 4.52 0.43
CA THR A 158 -7.13 5.45 0.49
C THR A 158 -7.61 6.90 0.58
N SER A 159 -6.69 7.86 0.58
CA SER A 159 -7.00 9.29 0.71
C SER A 159 -6.10 10.18 -0.16
N ALA A 160 -6.57 11.41 -0.44
CA ALA A 160 -5.79 12.43 -1.14
C ALA A 160 -4.61 12.96 -0.32
N ALA A 161 -4.75 12.98 1.00
CA ALA A 161 -3.70 13.36 1.94
C ALA A 161 -3.85 12.61 3.26
N ALA A 162 -2.78 12.53 4.03
CA ALA A 162 -2.82 11.99 5.39
C ALA A 162 -3.65 12.91 6.30
N SER A 163 -4.64 12.34 6.98
CA SER A 163 -5.45 13.07 7.97
C SER A 163 -4.73 13.21 9.31
N ALA A 164 -5.20 14.14 10.14
CA ALA A 164 -4.66 14.32 11.49
C ALA A 164 -4.74 13.04 12.34
N ASP A 165 -5.82 12.25 12.20
CA ASP A 165 -5.99 10.97 12.93
C ASP A 165 -4.95 9.92 12.46
N GLN A 166 -4.78 9.79 11.14
CA GLN A 166 -3.78 8.88 10.55
C GLN A 166 -2.35 9.26 11.00
N ILE A 167 -2.01 10.55 10.97
CA ILE A 167 -0.70 11.06 11.41
C ILE A 167 -0.49 10.82 12.91
N GLY A 168 -1.50 11.11 13.74
CA GLY A 168 -1.44 10.89 15.19
C GLY A 168 -1.24 9.41 15.53
N LEU A 169 -1.95 8.53 14.85
CA LEU A 169 -1.85 7.08 15.01
C LEU A 169 -0.45 6.56 14.61
N ALA A 170 0.03 6.90 13.41
CA ALA A 170 1.32 6.43 12.90
C ALA A 170 2.50 6.99 13.70
N THR A 171 2.45 8.26 14.11
CA THR A 171 3.46 8.87 14.98
C THR A 171 3.53 8.16 16.33
N THR A 172 2.37 7.85 16.93
CA THR A 172 2.31 7.10 18.19
C THR A 172 2.92 5.70 18.04
N GLN A 173 2.67 5.02 16.92
CA GLN A 173 3.29 3.73 16.62
C GLN A 173 4.82 3.84 16.52
N ASN A 174 5.33 4.86 15.83
CA ASN A 174 6.77 5.09 15.70
C ASN A 174 7.42 5.36 17.07
N ASP A 175 6.77 6.15 17.92
CA ASP A 175 7.27 6.43 19.28
C ASP A 175 7.27 5.19 20.17
N ILE A 176 6.26 4.33 20.05
CA ILE A 176 6.25 3.00 20.71
C ILE A 176 7.46 2.18 20.27
N ILE A 177 7.77 2.13 18.97
CA ILE A 177 8.94 1.39 18.45
C ILE A 177 10.24 1.96 19.01
N ARG A 178 10.39 3.28 18.97
CA ARG A 178 11.60 3.98 19.46
C ARG A 178 11.79 3.78 20.97
N ALA A 179 10.72 3.77 21.75
CA ALA A 179 10.80 3.64 23.21
C ALA A 179 11.01 2.19 23.68
N ALA A 180 10.36 1.22 23.03
CA ALA A 180 10.36 -0.18 23.49
C ALA A 180 11.36 -1.08 22.73
N GLY A 181 12.04 -0.56 21.70
CA GLY A 181 12.98 -1.30 20.88
C GLY A 181 12.32 -2.08 19.73
N PRO A 182 13.12 -2.66 18.82
CA PRO A 182 12.63 -3.13 17.52
C PRO A 182 11.65 -4.30 17.60
N GLU A 183 11.82 -5.25 18.52
CA GLU A 183 10.91 -6.41 18.62
C GLU A 183 9.65 -6.06 19.42
N THR A 184 9.81 -5.69 20.69
CA THR A 184 8.68 -5.36 21.57
C THR A 184 7.89 -4.17 21.05
N GLY A 185 8.59 -3.13 20.58
CA GLY A 185 7.95 -1.94 20.06
C GLY A 185 7.19 -2.18 18.76
N LEU A 186 7.72 -3.00 17.84
CA LEU A 186 7.01 -3.35 16.60
C LEU A 186 5.77 -4.21 16.89
N ASP A 187 5.86 -5.16 17.84
CA ASP A 187 4.70 -5.93 18.30
C ASP A 187 3.60 -5.00 18.85
N LEU A 188 3.94 -4.08 19.75
CA LEU A 188 2.97 -3.15 20.33
C LEU A 188 2.40 -2.18 19.30
N ALA A 189 3.25 -1.59 18.46
CA ALA A 189 2.83 -0.73 17.36
C ALA A 189 1.87 -1.46 16.42
N ARG A 190 2.14 -2.73 16.09
CA ARG A 190 1.24 -3.54 15.27
C ARG A 190 -0.09 -3.77 15.96
N ARG A 191 -0.14 -4.02 17.27
CA ARG A 191 -1.43 -4.19 17.98
C ARG A 191 -2.28 -2.93 17.91
N VAL A 192 -1.65 -1.77 18.09
CA VAL A 192 -2.31 -0.46 17.95
C VAL A 192 -2.82 -0.25 16.52
N ALA A 193 -1.98 -0.51 15.52
CA ALA A 193 -2.37 -0.41 14.12
C ALA A 193 -3.52 -1.38 13.78
N HIS A 194 -3.45 -2.61 14.28
CA HIS A 194 -4.44 -3.65 14.01
C HIS A 194 -5.83 -3.30 14.54
N LEU A 195 -5.93 -2.52 15.61
CA LEU A 195 -7.22 -1.97 16.07
C LEU A 195 -7.81 -0.93 15.11
N SER A 196 -6.97 -0.18 14.39
CA SER A 196 -7.41 0.78 13.37
C SER A 196 -7.84 0.09 12.07
N TYR A 197 -7.36 -1.14 11.81
CA TYR A 197 -7.71 -1.88 10.60
C TYR A 197 -9.07 -2.58 10.67
N ARG A 198 -9.64 -2.72 11.85
CA ARG A 198 -10.91 -3.43 12.11
C ARG A 198 -12.01 -2.46 12.48
N SER A 199 -13.27 -2.87 12.31
CA SER A 199 -14.40 -2.12 12.84
C SER A 199 -14.64 -2.47 14.32
N GLU A 200 -15.24 -1.55 15.07
CA GLU A 200 -15.66 -1.82 16.45
C GLU A 200 -16.71 -2.94 16.49
N PHE A 201 -17.66 -2.90 15.56
CA PHE A 201 -18.73 -3.89 15.45
C PHE A 201 -18.20 -5.31 15.27
N GLU A 202 -17.24 -5.53 14.36
CA GLU A 202 -16.66 -6.86 14.16
C GLU A 202 -15.92 -7.38 15.38
N LEU A 203 -15.16 -6.52 16.08
CA LEU A 203 -14.46 -6.92 17.29
C LEU A 203 -15.45 -7.29 18.42
N SER A 204 -16.56 -6.56 18.52
CA SER A 204 -17.62 -6.83 19.50
C SER A 204 -18.33 -8.15 19.22
N GLU A 205 -18.75 -8.39 17.97
CA GLU A 205 -19.42 -9.64 17.57
C GLU A 205 -18.49 -10.85 17.69
N ARG A 206 -17.23 -10.70 17.27
CA ARG A 206 -16.27 -11.81 17.23
C ARG A 206 -15.73 -12.19 18.59
N PHE A 207 -15.42 -11.21 19.44
CA PHE A 207 -14.72 -11.43 20.71
C PHE A 207 -15.55 -11.01 21.93
N GLY A 208 -16.29 -9.91 21.82
CA GLY A 208 -17.04 -9.30 22.90
C GLY A 208 -16.20 -9.20 24.18
N ARG A 209 -16.70 -9.84 25.25
CA ARG A 209 -16.02 -9.95 26.54
C ARG A 209 -15.61 -11.40 26.85
N MET A 210 -15.32 -12.19 25.83
CA MET A 210 -14.92 -13.58 26.00
C MET A 210 -13.54 -13.67 26.66
N VAL A 211 -13.43 -14.54 27.66
CA VAL A 211 -12.17 -14.88 28.35
C VAL A 211 -11.76 -16.29 27.94
N GLN A 212 -10.49 -16.47 27.59
CA GLN A 212 -9.93 -17.76 27.22
C GLN A 212 -9.55 -18.59 28.44
N ALA A 213 -9.24 -19.88 28.21
CA ALA A 213 -8.86 -20.82 29.26
C ALA A 213 -7.61 -20.40 30.06
N ASP A 214 -6.73 -19.59 29.46
CA ASP A 214 -5.53 -19.05 30.09
C ASP A 214 -5.75 -17.71 30.82
N GLY A 215 -7.00 -17.26 30.92
CA GLY A 215 -7.39 -16.05 31.64
C GLY A 215 -7.28 -14.74 30.86
N ARG A 216 -6.73 -14.75 29.64
CA ARG A 216 -6.68 -13.56 28.77
C ARG A 216 -8.02 -13.30 28.09
N TRP A 217 -8.30 -12.05 27.75
CA TRP A 217 -9.42 -11.76 26.84
C TRP A 217 -9.13 -12.34 25.45
N ALA A 218 -10.15 -12.83 24.75
CA ALA A 218 -9.97 -13.38 23.41
C ALA A 218 -9.38 -12.34 22.44
N VAL A 219 -9.85 -11.09 22.51
CA VAL A 219 -9.30 -9.97 21.73
C VAL A 219 -7.86 -9.64 22.09
N GLU A 220 -7.46 -9.78 23.36
CA GLU A 220 -6.08 -9.54 23.79
C GLU A 220 -5.14 -10.56 23.15
N SER A 221 -5.48 -11.85 23.22
CA SER A 221 -4.69 -12.90 22.59
C SER A 221 -4.65 -12.79 21.07
N TYR A 222 -5.75 -12.35 20.46
CA TYR A 222 -5.81 -12.07 19.03
C TYR A 222 -4.79 -11.00 18.62
N LEU A 223 -4.78 -9.86 19.33
CA LEU A 223 -3.82 -8.78 19.08
C LEU A 223 -2.38 -9.25 19.35
N GLN A 224 -2.13 -9.95 20.46
CA GLN A 224 -0.83 -10.53 20.78
C GLN A 224 -0.31 -11.48 19.69
N HIS A 225 -1.19 -12.32 19.14
CA HIS A 225 -0.86 -13.19 18.03
C HIS A 225 -0.46 -12.39 16.77
N HIS A 226 -1.23 -11.36 16.42
CA HIS A 226 -0.95 -10.54 15.24
C HIS A 226 0.33 -9.70 15.37
N GLY A 227 0.63 -9.19 16.56
CA GLY A 227 1.89 -8.52 16.85
C GLY A 227 3.09 -9.46 16.68
N ALA A 228 3.06 -10.62 17.35
CA ALA A 228 4.10 -11.65 17.23
C ALA A 228 4.27 -12.17 15.79
N LYS A 229 3.18 -12.26 15.02
CA LYS A 229 3.22 -12.66 13.60
C LYS A 229 3.94 -11.62 12.73
N LEU A 230 3.76 -10.32 12.99
CA LEU A 230 4.44 -9.27 12.23
C LEU A 230 5.93 -9.23 12.53
N VAL A 231 6.32 -9.28 13.81
CA VAL A 231 7.74 -9.23 14.23
C VAL A 231 8.60 -10.28 13.52
N LYS A 232 8.05 -11.45 13.23
CA LYS A 232 8.76 -12.53 12.51
C LYS A 232 9.06 -12.24 11.03
N ARG A 233 8.39 -11.26 10.42
CA ARG A 233 8.42 -11.05 8.96
C ARG A 233 8.66 -9.61 8.51
N PHE A 234 8.78 -8.67 9.45
CA PHE A 234 8.86 -7.25 9.15
C PHE A 234 9.92 -6.55 10.00
N ASP A 235 10.60 -5.57 9.44
CA ASP A 235 11.64 -4.81 10.13
C ASP A 235 11.08 -3.51 10.73
N ALA A 236 11.54 -3.20 11.94
CA ALA A 236 11.04 -2.06 12.72
C ALA A 236 11.45 -0.71 12.12
N ASN A 237 12.66 -0.60 11.56
CA ASN A 237 13.09 0.65 10.91
C ASN A 237 12.32 0.87 9.61
N SER A 238 12.07 -0.19 8.85
CA SER A 238 11.24 -0.14 7.63
C SER A 238 9.82 0.28 7.97
N TYR A 239 9.26 -0.23 9.07
CA TYR A 239 7.94 0.20 9.56
C TYR A 239 7.90 1.72 9.85
N ILE A 240 8.93 2.24 10.53
CA ILE A 240 9.05 3.69 10.82
C ILE A 240 9.14 4.50 9.52
N VAL A 241 10.06 4.12 8.62
CA VAL A 241 10.28 4.82 7.34
C VAL A 241 9.00 4.87 6.51
N LEU A 242 8.28 3.76 6.41
CA LEU A 242 7.05 3.71 5.63
C LEU A 242 5.90 4.49 6.29
N ASN A 243 5.81 4.48 7.62
CA ASN A 243 4.87 5.34 8.34
C ASN A 243 5.16 6.83 8.12
N GLU A 244 6.44 7.24 8.12
CA GLU A 244 6.83 8.62 7.87
C GLU A 244 6.52 9.04 6.42
N ALA A 245 6.75 8.15 5.45
CA ALA A 245 6.32 8.36 4.06
C ALA A 245 4.81 8.57 3.97
N MET A 246 4.01 7.71 4.62
CA MET A 246 2.55 7.84 4.67
C MET A 246 2.09 9.12 5.39
N ASN A 247 2.75 9.52 6.49
CA ASN A 247 2.45 10.77 7.18
C ASN A 247 2.69 12.00 6.32
N SER A 248 3.67 11.92 5.42
CA SER A 248 3.97 12.97 4.44
C SER A 248 3.06 12.94 3.21
N HIS A 249 2.13 11.98 3.09
CA HIS A 249 1.25 11.88 1.92
C HIS A 249 0.36 13.12 1.78
N ASP A 250 0.49 13.83 0.67
CA ASP A 250 -0.35 14.96 0.28
C ASP A 250 -0.18 15.21 -1.22
N ILE A 251 -1.18 14.81 -2.00
CA ILE A 251 -1.14 14.98 -3.46
C ILE A 251 -1.19 16.45 -3.88
N GLY A 252 -1.63 17.37 -3.00
CA GLY A 252 -1.73 18.80 -3.25
C GLY A 252 -0.42 19.56 -3.00
N ARG A 253 0.53 18.98 -2.25
CA ARG A 253 1.82 19.61 -1.92
C ARG A 253 2.55 20.06 -3.18
N GLY A 254 2.84 21.36 -3.29
CA GLY A 254 3.55 21.94 -4.43
C GLY A 254 2.75 21.96 -5.75
N ARG A 255 1.44 21.65 -5.72
CA ARG A 255 0.62 21.47 -6.94
C ARG A 255 -0.62 22.36 -7.00
N GLY A 256 -0.75 23.30 -6.07
CA GLY A 256 -1.91 24.21 -5.99
C GLY A 256 -3.09 23.64 -5.18
N GLY A 257 -2.84 22.61 -4.36
CA GLY A 257 -3.85 21.96 -3.53
C GLY A 257 -4.43 20.70 -4.16
N ILE A 258 -5.20 19.96 -3.35
CA ILE A 258 -5.75 18.64 -3.70
C ILE A 258 -6.59 18.68 -4.98
N ALA A 259 -7.51 19.62 -5.10
CA ALA A 259 -8.37 19.72 -6.29
C ALA A 259 -7.58 19.93 -7.60
N ALA A 260 -6.53 20.77 -7.56
CA ALA A 260 -5.66 21.00 -8.71
C ALA A 260 -4.82 19.77 -9.07
N ALA A 261 -4.46 18.95 -8.08
CA ALA A 261 -3.74 17.69 -8.30
C ALA A 261 -4.65 16.61 -8.88
N LEU A 262 -5.86 16.41 -8.32
CA LEU A 262 -6.84 15.45 -8.85
C LEU A 262 -7.25 15.78 -10.29
N GLY A 263 -7.35 17.06 -10.64
CA GLY A 263 -7.61 17.51 -12.01
C GLY A 263 -6.53 17.16 -13.04
N ARG A 264 -5.36 16.63 -12.63
CA ARG A 264 -4.31 16.15 -13.53
C ARG A 264 -4.52 14.70 -13.97
N ILE A 265 -5.34 13.94 -13.25
CA ILE A 265 -5.58 12.53 -13.55
C ILE A 265 -6.43 12.43 -14.83
N THR A 266 -5.89 11.75 -15.84
CA THR A 266 -6.56 11.48 -17.12
C THR A 266 -7.01 10.03 -17.27
N ALA A 267 -6.55 9.15 -16.39
CA ALA A 267 -6.89 7.74 -16.38
C ALA A 267 -8.39 7.53 -16.17
N ARG A 268 -8.95 6.46 -16.74
CA ARG A 268 -10.28 6.01 -16.32
C ARG A 268 -10.20 5.48 -14.89
N THR A 269 -10.87 6.16 -13.97
CA THR A 269 -10.74 5.86 -12.54
C THR A 269 -11.97 5.17 -11.98
N LEU A 270 -11.72 4.15 -11.14
CA LEU A 270 -12.68 3.59 -10.19
C LEU A 270 -12.17 3.88 -8.78
N VAL A 271 -13.03 4.42 -7.93
CA VAL A 271 -12.75 4.64 -6.52
C VAL A 271 -13.71 3.79 -5.71
N ALA A 272 -13.17 3.00 -4.78
CA ALA A 272 -13.96 2.22 -3.84
C ALA A 272 -13.53 2.44 -2.39
N GLY A 273 -14.50 2.46 -1.48
CA GLY A 273 -14.28 2.54 -0.03
C GLY A 273 -15.01 1.43 0.72
N ILE A 274 -14.62 1.19 1.97
CA ILE A 274 -15.29 0.24 2.86
C ILE A 274 -16.19 1.02 3.84
N ASP A 275 -17.44 0.60 3.99
CA ASP A 275 -18.43 1.33 4.82
C ASP A 275 -18.09 1.40 6.31
N SER A 276 -17.38 0.41 6.82
CA SER A 276 -16.92 0.34 8.21
C SER A 276 -15.46 0.79 8.41
N ASP A 277 -14.81 1.34 7.38
CA ASP A 277 -13.43 1.83 7.49
C ASP A 277 -13.35 2.98 8.50
N ARG A 278 -12.50 2.79 9.52
CA ARG A 278 -12.21 3.80 10.54
C ARG A 278 -10.86 4.49 10.34
N LEU A 279 -9.98 3.95 9.50
CA LEU A 279 -8.67 4.50 9.23
C LEU A 279 -8.71 5.41 8.00
N TYR A 280 -9.36 4.96 6.93
CA TYR A 280 -9.63 5.74 5.71
C TYR A 280 -11.14 5.84 5.49
N PRO A 281 -11.85 6.65 6.29
CA PRO A 281 -13.32 6.70 6.26
C PRO A 281 -13.88 7.14 4.90
N LEU A 282 -15.10 6.67 4.58
CA LEU A 282 -15.79 6.87 3.28
C LEU A 282 -15.76 8.29 2.71
N HIS A 283 -15.73 9.32 3.55
CA HIS A 283 -15.68 10.70 3.06
C HIS A 283 -14.37 11.01 2.30
N GLN A 284 -13.27 10.35 2.62
CA GLN A 284 -11.99 10.51 1.92
C GLN A 284 -12.03 9.88 0.52
N GLN A 285 -12.70 8.74 0.36
CA GLN A 285 -12.90 8.15 -0.96
C GLN A 285 -13.92 8.94 -1.78
N ARG A 286 -14.93 9.53 -1.13
CA ARG A 286 -15.87 10.44 -1.81
C ARG A 286 -15.16 11.67 -2.37
N GLU A 287 -14.25 12.28 -1.61
CA GLU A 287 -13.41 13.40 -2.10
C GLU A 287 -12.63 13.02 -3.37
N LEU A 288 -12.08 11.80 -3.42
CA LEU A 288 -11.38 11.31 -4.60
C LEU A 288 -12.34 11.12 -5.79
N ALA A 289 -13.48 10.44 -5.58
CA ALA A 289 -14.44 10.17 -6.64
C ALA A 289 -15.03 11.48 -7.24
N GLU A 290 -15.33 12.47 -6.39
CA GLU A 290 -15.86 13.76 -6.82
C GLU A 290 -14.79 14.66 -7.47
N GLY A 291 -13.53 14.54 -7.04
CA GLY A 291 -12.44 15.39 -7.51
C GLY A 291 -11.75 14.93 -8.80
N ILE A 292 -11.89 13.65 -9.17
CA ILE A 292 -11.28 13.08 -10.38
C ILE A 292 -12.25 13.18 -11.56
N ALA A 293 -11.85 13.88 -12.62
CA ALA A 293 -12.67 14.07 -13.80
C ALA A 293 -13.01 12.73 -14.48
N GLY A 294 -14.29 12.48 -14.73
CA GLY A 294 -14.74 11.24 -15.37
C GLY A 294 -14.76 10.01 -14.47
N CYS A 295 -14.42 10.15 -13.18
CA CYS A 295 -14.72 9.13 -12.19
C CYS A 295 -16.26 9.04 -12.00
N GLY A 296 -16.78 7.82 -11.91
CA GLY A 296 -18.17 7.58 -11.58
C GLY A 296 -18.50 7.86 -10.11
N GLU A 297 -19.70 7.47 -9.69
CA GLU A 297 -20.05 7.46 -8.27
C GLU A 297 -19.09 6.55 -7.48
N LEU A 298 -18.86 6.90 -6.20
CA LEU A 298 -18.07 6.08 -5.28
C LEU A 298 -18.69 4.68 -5.12
N ASP A 299 -17.90 3.65 -5.42
CA ASP A 299 -18.26 2.27 -5.09
C ASP A 299 -18.08 2.03 -3.58
N VAL A 300 -19.10 1.47 -2.93
CA VAL A 300 -19.07 1.16 -1.50
C VAL A 300 -19.12 -0.34 -1.30
N VAL A 301 -18.04 -0.90 -0.77
CA VAL A 301 -17.98 -2.31 -0.35
C VAL A 301 -18.51 -2.39 1.07
N SER A 302 -19.64 -3.07 1.25
CA SER A 302 -20.17 -3.33 2.58
C SER A 302 -19.40 -4.46 3.24
N SER A 303 -18.78 -4.18 4.39
CA SER A 303 -17.96 -5.16 5.10
C SER A 303 -17.94 -4.84 6.58
N PRO A 304 -18.06 -5.84 7.48
CA PRO A 304 -17.81 -5.60 8.90
C PRO A 304 -16.31 -5.47 9.20
N TYR A 305 -15.40 -5.79 8.28
CA TYR A 305 -13.98 -5.97 8.60
C TYR A 305 -13.16 -4.69 8.70
N GLY A 306 -13.79 -3.51 8.64
CA GLY A 306 -13.09 -2.22 8.67
C GLY A 306 -12.20 -2.03 7.45
N HIS A 307 -11.08 -1.36 7.65
CA HIS A 307 -10.08 -1.15 6.60
C HIS A 307 -9.64 -2.48 5.94
N ASP A 308 -9.49 -3.56 6.71
CA ASP A 308 -9.13 -4.90 6.17
C ASP A 308 -10.17 -5.44 5.16
N GLY A 309 -11.35 -4.83 5.03
CA GLY A 309 -12.34 -5.19 4.01
C GLY A 309 -11.77 -5.24 2.59
N PHE A 310 -10.78 -4.40 2.26
CA PHE A 310 -10.15 -4.42 0.93
C PHE A 310 -9.32 -5.70 0.65
N LEU A 311 -8.90 -6.39 1.71
CA LEU A 311 -8.19 -7.67 1.64
C LEU A 311 -9.15 -8.86 1.76
N VAL A 312 -10.19 -8.72 2.58
CA VAL A 312 -11.09 -9.82 2.95
C VAL A 312 -12.25 -9.99 1.98
N GLU A 313 -12.83 -8.90 1.47
CA GLU A 313 -13.99 -8.93 0.57
C GLU A 313 -13.57 -9.19 -0.89
N SER A 314 -12.86 -10.30 -1.11
CA SER A 314 -12.21 -10.60 -2.38
C SER A 314 -13.18 -10.72 -3.56
N GLU A 315 -14.42 -11.17 -3.33
CA GLU A 315 -15.44 -11.24 -4.38
C GLU A 315 -15.87 -9.84 -4.84
N ALA A 316 -16.25 -8.96 -3.90
CA ALA A 316 -16.67 -7.61 -4.21
C ALA A 316 -15.52 -6.80 -4.84
N VAL A 317 -14.34 -6.85 -4.25
CA VAL A 317 -13.14 -6.18 -4.77
C VAL A 317 -12.74 -6.72 -6.14
N GLY A 318 -12.80 -8.04 -6.33
CA GLY A 318 -12.49 -8.69 -7.60
C GLY A 318 -13.49 -8.36 -8.70
N ALA A 319 -14.78 -8.19 -8.37
CA ALA A 319 -15.80 -7.75 -9.32
C ALA A 319 -15.55 -6.32 -9.80
N LEU A 320 -15.21 -5.40 -8.88
CA LEU A 320 -14.85 -4.01 -9.21
C LEU A 320 -13.59 -3.94 -10.07
N ALA A 321 -12.54 -4.68 -9.69
CA ALA A 321 -11.32 -4.79 -10.48
C ALA A 321 -11.63 -5.27 -11.91
N ARG A 322 -12.37 -6.38 -12.05
CA ARG A 322 -12.74 -6.91 -13.37
C ARG A 322 -13.54 -5.91 -14.19
N ALA A 323 -14.50 -5.21 -13.57
CA ALA A 323 -15.30 -4.20 -14.25
C ALA A 323 -14.42 -3.10 -14.83
N LEU A 324 -13.44 -2.58 -14.08
CA LEU A 324 -12.50 -1.58 -14.59
C LEU A 324 -11.58 -2.14 -15.68
N LEU A 325 -10.96 -3.30 -15.44
CA LEU A 325 -9.94 -3.90 -16.30
C LEU A 325 -10.49 -4.37 -17.66
N THR A 326 -11.79 -4.58 -17.79
CA THR A 326 -12.40 -5.08 -19.04
C THR A 326 -13.18 -4.05 -19.84
N ALA A 327 -13.23 -2.81 -19.35
CA ALA A 327 -14.08 -1.77 -19.90
C ALA A 327 -13.37 -0.80 -20.85
#